data_AF-A0A126UX67-F1
#
_entry.id   AF-A0A126UX67-F1
#
_cell.length_a   1.000
_cell.length_b   1.000
_cell.length_c   1.000
_cell.angle_alpha   90.00
_cell.angle_beta   90.00
_cell.angle_gamma   90.00
#
_symmetry.space_group_name_H-M   'P 1'
#
loop_
_entity.id
_entity.type
_entity.pdbx_description
1 polymer ?
#
loop_
_entity_poly.entity_id
_entity_poly.type
_entity_poly.pdbx_seq_one_letter_code
_entity_poly.pdbx_strand_id
1 'polypeptide(L)'
;MNALSLVKIRIKEGYWEGILTSDKGDSTPPQVLVTHLEAPLEGVEVIAQPDATNEWLLRIAIPIELLSDGVHTFLIFDKDEQALLDSFSIVAGEPLSQDIRAEMNLLREELDMLKRAFRRHCVETAP
;
A
#
# COMPACT_ATOMS: atom_id res chain seq x y z
N MET A 1 2.04 -11.21 -14.14
CA MET A 1 0.75 -10.54 -13.85
C MET A 1 0.35 -11.01 -12.47
N ASN A 2 0.05 -10.09 -11.56
CA ASN A 2 -0.39 -10.43 -10.22
C ASN A 2 -1.78 -11.04 -10.33
N ALA A 3 -1.98 -12.26 -9.82
CA ALA A 3 -3.26 -12.97 -9.94
C ALA A 3 -4.34 -12.45 -8.98
N LEU A 4 -3.97 -11.48 -8.15
CA LEU A 4 -4.82 -10.77 -7.22
C LEU A 4 -4.90 -9.30 -7.59
N SER A 5 -6.10 -8.74 -7.52
CA SER A 5 -6.35 -7.31 -7.62
C SER A 5 -7.00 -6.82 -6.34
N LEU A 6 -6.61 -5.64 -5.88
CA LEU A 6 -7.11 -5.03 -4.65
C LEU A 6 -7.70 -3.66 -4.97
N VAL A 7 -8.94 -3.43 -4.56
CA VAL A 7 -9.65 -2.16 -4.73
C VAL A 7 -10.07 -1.63 -3.36
N LYS A 8 -9.53 -0.47 -2.99
CA LYS A 8 -9.91 0.21 -1.75
C LYS A 8 -11.40 0.58 -1.75
N ILE A 9 -12.08 0.31 -0.62
CA ILE A 9 -13.45 0.76 -0.35
C ILE A 9 -13.40 2.06 0.46
N ARG A 10 -12.85 2.01 1.67
CA ARG A 10 -12.84 3.15 2.62
C ARG A 10 -11.89 2.94 3.79
N ILE A 11 -11.76 3.97 4.62
CA ILE A 11 -11.24 3.87 5.99
C ILE A 11 -12.38 4.30 6.92
N LYS A 12 -12.74 3.48 7.89
CA LYS A 12 -13.83 3.76 8.85
C LYS A 12 -13.55 3.08 10.19
N GLU A 13 -13.79 3.78 11.31
CA GLU A 13 -13.70 3.23 12.67
C GLU A 13 -12.34 2.55 12.99
N GLY A 14 -11.24 3.11 12.46
CA GLY A 14 -9.90 2.55 12.64
C GLY A 14 -9.59 1.35 11.75
N TYR A 15 -10.44 1.04 10.77
CA TYR A 15 -10.21 -0.03 9.80
C TYR A 15 -10.05 0.53 8.40
N TRP A 16 -9.03 0.05 7.70
CA TRP A 16 -8.97 0.15 6.25
C TRP A 16 -9.70 -1.05 5.64
N GLU A 17 -10.53 -0.81 4.63
CA GLU A 17 -11.34 -1.82 3.96
C GLU A 17 -11.12 -1.78 2.44
N GLY A 18 -10.96 -2.96 1.84
CA GLY A 18 -10.80 -3.17 0.40
C GLY A 18 -11.41 -4.48 -0.07
N ILE A 19 -11.77 -4.56 -1.35
CA ILE A 19 -12.15 -5.83 -1.99
C ILE A 19 -10.91 -6.40 -2.68
N LEU A 20 -10.58 -7.64 -2.33
CA LEU A 20 -9.56 -8.44 -2.96
C LEU A 20 -10.23 -9.42 -3.90
N THR A 21 -9.82 -9.45 -5.16
CA THR A 21 -10.39 -10.32 -6.21
C THR A 21 -9.29 -11.20 -6.80
N SER A 22 -9.57 -12.49 -6.98
CA SER A 22 -8.65 -13.42 -7.65
C SER A 22 -9.13 -13.85 -9.03
N ASP A 23 -8.20 -13.88 -9.98
CA ASP A 23 -8.42 -14.40 -11.33
C ASP A 23 -8.20 -15.91 -11.42
N LYS A 24 -7.64 -16.55 -10.38
CA LYS A 24 -7.34 -17.99 -10.34
C LYS A 24 -8.58 -18.88 -10.17
N GLY A 25 -9.72 -18.30 -9.80
CA GLY A 25 -10.97 -19.04 -9.59
C GLY A 25 -10.98 -19.92 -8.34
N ASP A 26 -9.97 -19.79 -7.48
CA ASP A 26 -9.91 -20.48 -6.20
C ASP A 26 -10.85 -19.84 -5.17
N SER A 27 -11.53 -20.67 -4.38
CA SER A 27 -12.38 -20.23 -3.26
C SER A 27 -11.61 -20.04 -1.94
N THR A 28 -10.32 -20.39 -1.95
CA THR A 28 -9.46 -20.27 -0.78
C THR A 28 -9.06 -18.80 -0.58
N PRO A 29 -9.27 -18.22 0.61
CA PRO A 29 -8.82 -16.86 0.90
C PRO A 29 -7.30 -16.73 0.71
N PRO A 30 -6.83 -15.74 -0.05
CA PRO A 30 -5.41 -15.48 -0.22
C PRO A 30 -4.79 -14.97 1.08
N GLN A 31 -3.49 -15.22 1.27
CA GLN A 31 -2.75 -14.70 2.42
C GLN A 31 -2.27 -13.28 2.13
N VAL A 32 -2.70 -12.33 2.96
CA VAL A 32 -2.28 -10.93 2.85
C VAL A 32 -1.31 -10.59 3.98
N LEU A 33 -0.21 -9.95 3.64
CA LEU A 33 0.73 -9.36 4.58
C LEU A 33 0.63 -7.83 4.49
N VAL A 34 0.47 -7.16 5.63
CA VAL A 34 0.51 -5.69 5.70
C VAL A 34 1.71 -5.28 6.53
N THR A 35 2.49 -4.31 6.07
CA THR A 35 3.63 -3.78 6.84
C THR A 35 3.56 -2.28 7.00
N HIS A 36 4.12 -1.80 8.11
CA HIS A 36 4.42 -0.40 8.39
C HIS A 36 5.88 -0.29 8.82
N LEU A 37 6.68 0.50 8.09
CA LEU A 37 8.13 0.58 8.31
C LEU A 37 8.79 -0.81 8.38
N GLU A 38 8.44 -1.69 7.44
CA GLU A 38 8.90 -3.08 7.34
C GLU A 38 8.45 -4.01 8.48
N ALA A 39 7.79 -3.49 9.52
CA ALA A 39 7.20 -4.30 10.57
C ALA A 39 5.82 -4.83 10.14
N PRO A 40 5.55 -6.14 10.27
CA PRO A 40 4.24 -6.71 9.96
C PRO A 40 3.17 -6.21 10.93
N LEU A 41 1.98 -5.93 10.40
CA LEU A 41 0.79 -5.60 11.19
C LEU A 41 0.07 -6.88 11.62
N GLU A 42 -0.44 -6.85 12.86
CA GLU A 42 -1.50 -7.75 13.31
C GLU A 42 -2.87 -7.23 12.88
N GLY A 43 -3.93 -8.05 13.01
CA GLY A 43 -5.30 -7.61 12.73
C GLY A 43 -5.61 -7.42 11.23
N VAL A 44 -4.93 -8.16 10.36
CA VAL A 44 -5.27 -8.31 8.94
C VAL A 44 -6.26 -9.46 8.79
N GLU A 45 -7.48 -9.15 8.37
CA GLU A 45 -8.59 -10.10 8.20
C GLU A 45 -8.96 -10.19 6.72
N VAL A 46 -9.05 -11.41 6.19
CA VAL A 46 -9.53 -11.69 4.83
C VAL A 46 -10.83 -12.48 4.95
N ILE A 47 -11.95 -11.83 4.65
CA ILE A 47 -13.29 -12.33 4.93
C ILE A 47 -13.98 -12.68 3.61
N ALA A 48 -14.33 -13.96 3.41
CA ALA A 48 -15.05 -14.41 2.23
C ALA A 48 -16.41 -13.69 2.07
N GLN A 49 -16.71 -13.24 0.85
CA GLN A 49 -18.01 -12.66 0.56
C GLN A 49 -19.05 -13.76 0.33
N PRO A 50 -20.27 -13.66 0.92
CA PRO A 50 -21.30 -14.68 0.76
C PRO A 50 -21.75 -14.89 -0.69
N ASP A 51 -21.71 -13.82 -1.50
CA ASP A 51 -22.28 -13.78 -2.84
C ASP A 51 -21.24 -13.95 -3.96
N ALA A 52 -19.96 -14.11 -3.62
CA ALA A 52 -18.87 -14.18 -4.59
C ALA A 52 -17.80 -15.22 -4.19
N THR A 53 -17.48 -16.12 -5.11
CA THR A 53 -16.52 -17.22 -4.87
C THR A 53 -15.06 -16.81 -5.00
N ASN A 54 -14.78 -15.65 -5.59
CA ASN A 54 -13.44 -15.14 -5.89
C ASN A 54 -13.20 -13.73 -5.35
N GLU A 55 -14.05 -13.26 -4.42
CA GLU A 55 -13.92 -11.96 -3.79
C GLU A 55 -13.90 -12.09 -2.26
N TRP A 56 -13.02 -11.31 -1.63
CA TRP A 56 -12.88 -11.23 -0.19
C TRP A 56 -12.84 -9.77 0.25
N LEU A 57 -13.47 -9.49 1.38
CA LEU A 57 -13.28 -8.22 2.09
C LEU A 57 -11.96 -8.32 2.86
N LEU A 58 -10.99 -7.52 2.46
CA LEU A 58 -9.77 -7.28 3.22
C LEU A 58 -10.05 -6.16 4.23
N ARG A 59 -9.90 -6.47 5.52
CA ARG A 59 -10.05 -5.52 6.62
C ARG A 59 -8.75 -5.47 7.42
N ILE A 60 -8.20 -4.28 7.56
CA ILE A 60 -6.91 -4.05 8.23
C ILE A 60 -7.18 -3.14 9.42
N ALA A 61 -6.97 -3.64 10.64
CA ALA A 61 -6.97 -2.80 11.84
C ALA A 61 -5.77 -1.84 11.78
N ILE A 62 -6.03 -0.54 11.91
CA ILE A 62 -4.97 0.47 12.00
C ILE A 62 -4.61 0.59 13.49
N PRO A 63 -3.39 0.18 13.89
CA PRO A 63 -2.99 0.23 15.29
C PRO A 63 -2.90 1.68 15.77
N ILE A 64 -3.48 1.97 16.92
CA ILE A 64 -3.54 3.34 17.48
C ILE A 64 -2.16 3.86 17.84
N GLU A 65 -1.24 2.97 18.20
CA GLU A 65 0.16 3.25 18.53
C GLU A 65 0.97 3.69 17.30
N LEU A 66 0.49 3.40 16.09
CA LEU A 66 1.10 3.86 14.84
C LEU A 66 0.54 5.21 14.37
N LEU A 67 -0.48 5.76 15.05
CA LEU A 67 -1.06 7.06 14.73
C LEU A 67 -0.30 8.18 15.44
N SER A 68 0.73 8.72 14.79
CA SER A 68 1.46 9.91 15.24
C SER A 68 1.44 11.03 14.20
N ASP A 69 1.95 12.22 14.54
CA ASP A 69 2.13 13.29 13.57
C ASP A 69 2.99 12.83 12.37
N GLY A 70 2.62 13.28 11.17
CA GLY A 70 3.31 12.98 9.92
C GLY A 70 2.50 12.11 8.96
N VAL A 71 3.22 11.41 8.08
CA VAL A 71 2.66 10.52 7.05
C VAL A 71 3.06 9.08 7.37
N HIS A 72 2.09 8.23 7.67
CA HIS A 72 2.28 6.80 7.93
C HIS A 72 1.85 6.02 6.71
N THR A 73 2.76 5.25 6.12
CA THR A 73 2.49 4.47 4.90
C THR A 73 2.50 2.99 5.21
N PHE A 74 1.43 2.32 4.81
CA PHE A 74 1.19 0.91 4.96
C PHE A 74 1.26 0.26 3.58
N LEU A 75 1.99 -0.85 3.49
CA LEU A 75 2.15 -1.62 2.26
C LEU A 75 1.38 -2.94 2.39
N ILE A 76 0.59 -3.28 1.37
CA ILE A 76 -0.23 -4.48 1.34
C ILE A 76 0.34 -5.42 0.29
N PHE A 77 0.70 -6.63 0.69
CA PHE A 77 1.32 -7.64 -0.16
C PHE A 77 0.45 -8.90 -0.25
N ASP A 78 0.48 -9.52 -1.42
CA ASP A 78 0.25 -10.96 -1.54
C ASP A 78 1.43 -11.67 -0.87
N LYS A 79 1.18 -12.42 0.19
CA LYS A 79 2.21 -13.09 0.95
C LYS A 79 2.82 -14.28 0.19
N ASP A 80 2.04 -14.93 -0.68
CA ASP A 80 2.50 -16.11 -1.41
C ASP A 80 3.37 -15.72 -2.60
N GLU A 81 2.96 -14.71 -3.36
CA GLU A 81 3.74 -14.18 -4.50
C GLU A 81 4.76 -13.11 -4.10
N GLN A 82 4.75 -12.67 -2.83
CA GLN A 82 5.54 -11.52 -2.33
C GLN A 82 5.37 -10.27 -3.19
N ALA A 83 4.18 -10.11 -3.78
CA ALA A 83 3.87 -9.05 -4.73
C ALA A 83 3.12 -7.92 -4.03
N LEU A 84 3.53 -6.68 -4.26
CA LEU A 84 2.80 -5.50 -3.76
C LEU A 84 1.43 -5.42 -4.45
N LEU A 85 0.36 -5.43 -3.66
CA LEU A 85 -1.02 -5.31 -4.12
C LEU A 85 -1.45 -3.84 -4.15
N ASP A 86 -1.25 -3.14 -3.03
CA ASP A 86 -1.60 -1.73 -2.89
C ASP A 86 -0.82 -1.10 -1.72
N SER A 87 -0.95 0.21 -1.54
CA SER A 87 -0.48 0.92 -0.36
C SER A 87 -1.47 2.01 0.03
N PHE A 88 -1.50 2.34 1.32
CA PHE A 88 -2.27 3.50 1.77
C PHE A 88 -1.47 4.32 2.77
N SER A 89 -1.79 5.60 2.85
CA SER A 89 -1.18 6.51 3.82
C SER A 89 -2.23 7.14 4.73
N ILE A 90 -1.88 7.29 6.00
CA ILE A 90 -2.60 8.10 6.97
C ILE A 90 -1.76 9.35 7.23
N VAL A 91 -2.37 10.51 7.07
CA VAL A 91 -1.76 11.79 7.37
C VAL A 91 -2.41 12.32 8.64
N ALA A 92 -1.61 12.51 9.69
CA ALA A 92 -2.06 13.00 10.99
C ALA A 92 -1.17 14.15 11.46
N GLY A 93 -1.71 14.96 12.38
CA GLY A 93 -1.08 16.19 12.84
C GLY A 93 -1.46 17.41 11.99
N GLU A 94 -0.70 18.48 12.12
CA GLU A 94 -0.95 19.71 11.37
C GLU A 94 -0.79 19.46 9.86
N PRO A 95 -1.68 20.01 9.01
CA PRO A 95 -1.45 20.01 7.58
C PRO A 95 -0.05 20.57 7.33
N LEU A 96 0.80 19.88 6.57
CA LEU A 96 2.09 20.45 6.13
C LEU A 96 1.82 21.89 5.71
N SER A 97 2.49 22.84 6.37
CA SER A 97 2.43 24.24 5.98
C SER A 97 2.70 24.33 4.49
N GLN A 98 2.08 25.30 3.82
CA GLN A 98 2.22 25.45 2.36
C GLN A 98 3.70 25.49 1.95
N ASP A 99 4.56 26.01 2.81
CA ASP A 99 6.00 26.05 2.65
C ASP A 99 6.65 24.65 2.61
N ILE A 100 6.33 23.74 3.54
CA ILE A 100 6.92 22.38 3.52
C ILE A 100 6.42 21.58 2.31
N ARG A 101 5.18 21.81 1.83
CA ARG A 101 4.71 21.17 0.58
C ARG A 101 5.46 21.68 -0.64
N ALA A 102 5.79 22.96 -0.69
CA ALA A 102 6.60 23.52 -1.76
C ALA A 102 8.00 22.90 -1.75
N GLU A 103 8.64 22.82 -0.58
CA GLU A 103 9.95 22.17 -0.41
C GLU A 103 9.91 20.67 -0.79
N MET A 104 8.86 19.93 -0.40
CA MET A 104 8.69 18.52 -0.81
C MET A 104 8.52 18.36 -2.32
N ASN A 105 7.84 19.28 -3.00
CA ASN A 105 7.68 19.24 -4.45
C ASN A 105 9.03 19.50 -5.15
N LEU A 106 9.79 20.49 -4.69
CA LEU A 106 11.15 20.74 -5.14
C LEU A 106 12.04 19.50 -4.95
N LEU A 107 12.02 18.88 -3.77
CA LEU A 107 12.79 17.65 -3.51
C LEU A 107 12.40 16.51 -4.46
N ARG A 108 11.12 16.35 -4.81
CA ARG A 108 10.67 15.34 -5.78
C ARG A 108 11.15 15.64 -7.19
N GLU A 109 11.12 16.90 -7.61
CA GLU A 109 11.63 17.31 -8.92
C GLU A 109 13.14 17.03 -9.04
N GLU A 110 13.91 17.36 -8.00
CA GLU A 110 15.33 17.04 -7.93
C GLU A 110 15.58 15.53 -7.95
N LEU A 111 14.80 14.75 -7.20
CA LEU A 111 14.90 13.29 -7.18
C LEU A 111 14.56 12.67 -8.55
N ASP A 112 13.58 13.23 -9.26
CA ASP A 112 13.23 12.78 -10.60
C ASP A 112 14.29 13.16 -11.63
N MET A 113 14.94 14.31 -11.48
CA MET A 113 16.11 14.66 -12.27
C MET A 113 17.24 13.66 -12.05
N LEU A 114 17.53 13.31 -10.79
CA LEU A 114 18.52 12.30 -10.43
C LEU A 114 18.17 10.92 -11.02
N LYS A 115 16.92 10.48 -10.90
CA LYS A 115 16.46 9.21 -11.50
C LYS A 115 16.66 9.20 -13.01
N ARG A 116 16.37 10.30 -13.71
CA ARG A 116 16.56 10.41 -15.17
C ARG A 116 18.04 10.34 -15.55
N ALA A 117 18.91 11.03 -14.80
CA ALA A 117 20.35 10.98 -15.01
C ALA A 117 20.89 9.55 -14.78
N PHE A 118 20.45 8.92 -13.69
CA PHE A 118 20.84 7.54 -13.35
C PHE A 118 20.36 6.52 -14.40
N ARG A 119 19.09 6.59 -14.81
CA ARG A 119 18.55 5.71 -15.87
C ARG A 119 19.32 5.85 -17.18
N ARG A 120 19.64 7.09 -17.56
CA ARG A 120 20.45 7.36 -18.76
C ARG A 120 21.84 6.75 -18.64
N HIS A 121 22.49 6.95 -17.49
CA HIS A 121 23.79 6.37 -17.22
C HIS A 121 23.77 4.84 -17.31
N CYS A 122 22.76 4.17 -16.74
CA CYS A 122 22.60 2.71 -16.84
C CYS A 122 22.42 2.23 -18.29
N VAL A 123 21.76 3.02 -19.16
CA VAL A 123 21.63 2.69 -20.59
C VAL A 123 22.94 2.91 -21.33
N GLU A 124 23.65 4.00 -21.04
CA GLU A 124 24.93 4.37 -21.68
C GLU A 124 26.10 3.45 -21.28
N THR A 125 26.03 2.85 -20.10
CA THR A 125 27.08 1.95 -19.55
C THR A 125 26.69 0.48 -19.53
N ALA A 126 25.53 0.12 -20.07
CA ALA A 126 25.18 -1.28 -20.27
C ALA A 126 26.16 -1.92 -21.28
N PRO A 127 26.76 -3.08 -20.95
CA PRO A 127 27.69 -3.79 -21.84
C PRO A 127 27.01 -4.38 -23.08
#